data_AF-A0A067NY52-F1
#
_entry.id   AF-A0A067NY52-F1
#
_cell.length_a   1.000
_cell.length_b   1.000
_cell.length_c   1.000
_cell.angle_alpha   90.00
_cell.angle_beta   90.00
_cell.angle_gamma   90.00
#
_symmetry.space_group_name_H-M   'P 1'
#
loop_
_entity.id
_entity.type
_entity.pdbx_description
1 polymer ?
#
loop_
_entity_poly.entity_id
_entity_poly.type
_entity_poly.pdbx_seq_one_letter_code
_entity_poly.pdbx_strand_id
1 'polypeptide(L)'
;MENDSTFVAPEGVYSVTEEHKISIVHSNSNPPSYPTRLSTIVVRFPAAKQGGGPPGLAQLLGGNRDAKKDSNNLKVVKEKDDGLSLSSSETPEDDLPNGSAQEHIPASPTTPVEPPAATLFSPQVAGRRGRITRPKHNIRTTSSTFITRIQSVEGLSRTLQAKQGDCTFIFYNIVKGFVWIEAGSKAKDPLARITFSAYPTCHDVNNSTASSERLDVIIGFNTGDLVWFDPISSRYCRLNKQGCITSSPCTAVRWVPNSPTLFLVAHADGTIIIYDKERDDGSITPRNHVHPSTDGDAPKPWNPLNEIFVTMPPWHPTAGIGSGKNDKDRAVKNPVSHWRVSNKSVVDFVFSSDNKYVAAISDDGCLRVIDALGEQLLDCYASYFGALTCVAWSPDNRFILTGGQDDLITIFSPWEQRVIARCQGHSSFVSAVAFDDLRCDGRTYRFGSWDFSSGALHRPKFQAHHQRVSMSSTISLAFRRDRSALHLPSLGSPADENSPQRYHMAPSQNEIAVVQPVLVKHLEGDLLAAITFVPQALLTSTKNGHIKLWVRPLASKSRNTRTHNRGQSQADVHGILN
;
A
#
# COMPACT_ATOMS: atom_id res chain seq x y z
N MET A 1 0.47 -8.30 -39.35
CA MET A 1 1.30 -7.40 -38.54
C MET A 1 0.43 -6.93 -37.40
N GLU A 2 0.60 -7.52 -36.21
CA GLU A 2 -0.11 -7.03 -35.02
C GLU A 2 0.50 -5.67 -34.65
N ASN A 3 -0.36 -4.69 -34.32
CA ASN A 3 0.11 -3.36 -33.97
C ASN A 3 0.60 -3.36 -32.51
N ASP A 4 1.90 -3.26 -32.28
CA ASP A 4 2.48 -3.21 -30.93
C ASP A 4 1.99 -2.04 -30.09
N SER A 5 1.56 -0.96 -30.74
CA SER A 5 1.10 0.26 -30.08
C SER A 5 -0.36 0.20 -29.61
N THR A 6 -1.15 -0.82 -29.96
CA THR A 6 -2.57 -0.88 -29.57
C THR A 6 -3.06 -2.28 -29.26
N PHE A 7 -3.98 -2.45 -28.32
CA PHE A 7 -4.70 -3.71 -28.13
C PHE A 7 -6.17 -3.48 -27.84
N VAL A 8 -7.02 -4.46 -28.18
CA VAL A 8 -8.46 -4.38 -27.97
C VAL A 8 -8.83 -5.24 -26.78
N ALA A 9 -9.41 -4.61 -25.76
CA ALA A 9 -10.06 -5.27 -24.63
C ALA A 9 -11.59 -5.15 -24.79
N PRO A 10 -12.40 -5.89 -24.01
CA PRO A 10 -13.87 -5.83 -24.11
C PRO A 10 -14.46 -4.41 -24.03
N GLU A 11 -13.78 -3.51 -23.31
CA GLU A 11 -14.17 -2.12 -23.09
C GLU A 11 -13.70 -1.15 -24.18
N GLY A 12 -12.85 -1.59 -25.11
CA GLY A 12 -12.36 -0.78 -26.22
C GLY A 12 -10.85 -0.89 -26.45
N VAL A 13 -10.32 0.08 -27.19
CA VAL A 13 -8.93 0.09 -27.66
C VAL A 13 -8.02 0.80 -26.66
N TYR A 14 -7.03 0.07 -26.15
CA TYR A 14 -5.88 0.63 -25.45
C TYR A 14 -4.82 1.04 -26.47
N SER A 15 -4.23 2.20 -26.27
CA SER A 15 -3.17 2.72 -27.15
C SER A 15 -1.98 3.21 -26.34
N VAL A 16 -0.77 2.88 -26.78
CA VAL A 16 0.47 3.41 -26.21
C VAL A 16 0.57 4.89 -26.58
N THR A 17 0.58 5.76 -25.59
CA THR A 17 0.81 7.21 -25.81
C THR A 17 2.21 7.63 -25.45
N GLU A 18 2.86 6.90 -24.53
CA GLU A 18 4.21 7.18 -24.08
C GLU A 18 5.02 5.89 -23.95
N GLU A 19 6.26 5.98 -24.39
CA GLU A 19 7.23 4.91 -24.27
C GLU A 19 8.55 5.49 -23.77
N HIS A 20 8.98 5.02 -22.60
CA HIS A 20 10.27 5.38 -22.02
C HIS A 20 11.24 4.23 -22.29
N LYS A 21 12.05 4.39 -23.35
CA LYS A 21 13.16 3.48 -23.67
C LYS A 21 14.42 3.97 -22.96
N ILE A 22 15.04 3.10 -22.18
CA ILE A 22 16.30 3.42 -21.51
C ILE A 22 17.43 2.99 -22.45
N SER A 23 18.18 3.95 -22.98
CA SER A 23 19.40 3.63 -23.72
C SER A 23 20.47 3.17 -22.73
N ILE A 24 20.71 1.85 -22.66
CA ILE A 24 21.83 1.27 -21.91
C ILE A 24 23.09 1.54 -22.74
N VAL A 25 23.57 2.78 -22.72
CA VAL A 25 24.76 3.21 -23.47
C VAL A 25 25.97 2.73 -22.68
N HIS A 26 26.57 1.62 -23.14
CA HIS A 26 27.79 0.95 -22.65
C HIS A 26 27.66 0.07 -21.39
N SER A 27 27.37 -1.21 -21.59
CA SER A 27 28.08 -2.28 -20.86
C SER A 27 27.94 -3.60 -21.62
N ASN A 28 29.06 -4.17 -22.05
CA ASN A 28 29.11 -5.56 -22.47
C ASN A 28 28.55 -6.46 -21.36
N SER A 29 27.54 -7.26 -21.72
CA SER A 29 27.16 -8.55 -21.13
C SER A 29 26.88 -8.61 -19.63
N ASN A 30 25.68 -8.18 -19.20
CA ASN A 30 24.82 -8.94 -18.27
C ASN A 30 23.45 -8.25 -18.11
N PRO A 31 22.33 -9.00 -18.01
CA PRO A 31 21.03 -8.42 -17.67
C PRO A 31 21.08 -7.75 -16.28
N PRO A 32 20.27 -6.71 -16.03
CA PRO A 32 20.22 -6.06 -14.72
C PRO A 32 19.91 -7.08 -13.62
N SER A 33 20.69 -7.03 -12.54
CA SER A 33 20.62 -7.99 -11.43
C SER A 33 19.27 -7.96 -10.69
N TYR A 34 18.56 -6.82 -10.75
CA TYR A 34 17.25 -6.63 -10.14
C TYR A 34 16.27 -6.10 -11.18
N PRO A 35 15.03 -6.62 -11.23
CA PRO A 35 14.02 -6.15 -12.17
C PRO A 35 13.59 -4.72 -11.85
N THR A 36 13.18 -3.98 -12.89
CA THR A 36 12.56 -2.67 -12.73
C THR A 36 11.17 -2.80 -12.10
N ARG A 37 11.03 -2.23 -10.90
CA ARG A 37 9.77 -2.01 -10.18
C ARG A 37 9.21 -0.64 -10.52
N LEU A 38 7.88 -0.51 -10.48
CA LEU A 38 7.16 0.74 -10.70
C LEU A 38 6.37 1.09 -9.44
N SER A 39 6.37 2.38 -9.09
CA SER A 39 5.40 2.96 -8.16
C SER A 39 4.80 4.20 -8.79
N THR A 40 3.51 4.40 -8.60
CA THR A 40 2.77 5.52 -9.20
C THR A 40 1.99 6.26 -8.15
N ILE A 41 1.87 7.57 -8.29
CA ILE A 41 1.06 8.39 -7.40
C ILE A 41 0.40 9.51 -8.18
N VAL A 42 -0.85 9.83 -7.85
CA VAL A 42 -1.53 11.02 -8.36
C VAL A 42 -1.43 12.10 -7.29
N VAL A 43 -0.86 13.24 -7.66
CA VAL A 43 -0.74 14.41 -6.78
C VAL A 43 -1.59 15.53 -7.35
N ARG A 44 -2.49 16.07 -6.52
CA ARG A 44 -3.33 17.22 -6.86
C ARG A 44 -2.60 18.52 -6.55
N PHE A 45 -2.39 19.34 -7.57
CA PHE A 45 -1.84 20.68 -7.45
C PHE A 45 -2.95 21.74 -7.42
N PRO A 46 -2.84 22.75 -6.54
CA PRO A 46 -3.85 23.81 -6.45
C PRO A 46 -3.94 24.61 -7.76
N ALA A 47 -5.13 25.08 -8.10
CA ALA A 47 -5.31 26.00 -9.21
C ALA A 47 -4.55 27.31 -8.93
N ALA A 48 -3.97 27.92 -9.96
CA ALA A 48 -3.37 29.25 -9.82
C ALA A 48 -4.46 30.22 -9.36
N LYS A 49 -4.22 30.93 -8.25
CA LYS A 49 -5.10 32.03 -7.83
C LYS A 49 -5.09 33.07 -8.95
N GLN A 50 -6.17 33.17 -9.73
CA GLN A 50 -6.40 34.32 -10.60
C GLN A 50 -6.44 35.57 -9.71
N GLY A 51 -5.49 36.48 -9.91
CA GLY A 51 -5.43 37.75 -9.19
C GLY A 51 -6.58 38.68 -9.60
N GLY A 52 -7.77 38.43 -9.07
CA GLY A 52 -9.00 39.19 -9.37
C GLY A 52 -9.96 39.30 -8.19
N GLY A 53 -9.45 39.43 -6.96
CA GLY A 53 -10.26 39.85 -5.81
C GLY A 53 -10.21 41.38 -5.66
N PRO A 54 -11.31 42.05 -5.25
CA PRO A 54 -11.35 43.51 -5.15
C PRO A 54 -10.32 43.98 -4.11
N PRO A 55 -9.72 45.18 -4.28
CA PRO A 55 -8.64 45.63 -3.41
C PRO A 55 -9.15 45.72 -1.97
N GLY A 56 -8.50 44.97 -1.09
CA GLY A 56 -8.76 45.01 0.35
C GLY A 56 -8.45 46.39 0.92
N LEU A 57 -9.21 46.74 1.96
CA LEU A 57 -9.24 48.02 2.71
C LEU A 57 -7.86 48.58 3.13
N ALA A 58 -6.78 47.81 3.05
CA ALA A 58 -5.42 48.19 3.43
C ALA A 58 -4.77 49.24 2.51
N GLN A 59 -5.36 49.53 1.35
CA GLN A 59 -4.82 50.53 0.40
C GLN A 59 -5.48 51.92 0.52
N LEU A 60 -6.39 52.11 1.49
CA LEU A 60 -7.06 53.39 1.77
C LEU A 60 -6.48 54.17 2.97
N LEU A 61 -5.50 53.60 3.67
CA LEU A 61 -4.82 54.25 4.79
C LEU A 61 -3.34 54.44 4.43
N GLY A 62 -3.12 55.40 3.53
CA GLY A 62 -1.80 55.98 3.32
C GLY A 62 -1.29 56.61 4.62
N GLY A 63 -0.09 56.22 5.02
CA GLY A 63 0.59 56.75 6.20
C GLY A 63 2.10 56.61 6.03
N ASN A 64 2.66 57.49 5.20
CA ASN A 64 4.09 57.64 4.94
C ASN A 64 4.84 57.98 6.25
N ARG A 65 5.93 57.28 6.57
CA ARG A 65 7.08 57.85 7.30
C ARG A 65 8.32 56.94 7.20
N ASP A 66 9.27 57.41 6.40
CA ASP A 66 10.67 56.99 6.40
C ASP A 66 11.35 57.35 7.74
N ALA A 67 12.13 56.42 8.30
CA ALA A 67 13.26 56.74 9.17
C ALA A 67 14.33 55.63 9.15
N LYS A 68 15.55 56.05 8.83
CA LYS A 68 16.81 55.30 8.78
C LYS A 68 17.28 54.84 10.17
N LYS A 69 17.91 53.66 10.18
CA LYS A 69 19.18 53.26 10.82
C LYS A 69 19.41 53.65 12.31
N ASP A 70 19.63 52.66 13.17
CA ASP A 70 20.97 52.42 13.75
C ASP A 70 21.05 51.14 14.60
N SER A 71 22.27 50.58 14.59
CA SER A 71 22.75 49.45 15.36
C SER A 71 23.13 49.84 16.78
N ASN A 72 22.82 49.02 17.79
CA ASN A 72 23.83 48.52 18.73
C ASN A 72 23.30 47.48 19.74
N ASN A 73 24.19 46.55 20.08
CA ASN A 73 24.14 45.57 21.16
C ASN A 73 23.69 46.14 22.51
N LEU A 74 22.99 45.33 23.32
CA LEU A 74 23.39 45.01 24.70
C LEU A 74 22.52 43.90 25.33
N LYS A 75 23.14 43.24 26.31
CA LYS A 75 22.85 41.92 26.90
C LYS A 75 21.72 41.90 27.93
N VAL A 76 21.10 40.72 28.01
CA VAL A 76 20.66 39.95 29.20
C VAL A 76 20.66 40.68 30.56
N VAL A 77 19.49 40.77 31.19
CA VAL A 77 19.29 40.40 32.61
C VAL A 77 17.93 39.72 32.75
N LYS A 78 17.94 38.68 33.59
CA LYS A 78 16.88 37.77 33.98
C LYS A 78 16.37 38.25 35.33
N GLU A 79 15.07 38.51 35.47
CA GLU A 79 14.43 38.53 36.78
C GLU A 79 13.21 37.61 36.79
N LYS A 80 13.14 36.92 37.90
CA LYS A 80 12.24 35.84 38.29
C LYS A 80 11.44 36.45 39.43
N ASP A 81 10.12 36.37 39.41
CA ASP A 81 9.41 36.36 40.67
C ASP A 81 8.17 35.48 40.63
N ASP A 82 8.02 34.78 41.74
CA ASP A 82 7.04 33.76 42.07
C ASP A 82 5.73 34.44 42.52
N GLY A 83 4.58 33.75 42.44
CA GLY A 83 3.39 34.27 43.13
C GLY A 83 2.04 33.76 42.67
N LEU A 84 1.68 32.58 43.19
CA LEU A 84 0.39 32.28 43.82
C LEU A 84 -0.93 32.44 43.03
N SER A 85 -1.58 31.29 42.91
CA SER A 85 -3.01 31.01 42.73
C SER A 85 -3.94 32.02 43.40
N LEU A 86 -5.16 32.17 42.87
CA LEU A 86 -6.39 31.90 43.65
C LEU A 86 -7.61 31.81 42.72
N SER A 87 -8.41 30.78 43.01
CA SER A 87 -9.75 30.49 42.53
C SER A 87 -10.76 31.48 43.08
N SER A 88 -11.83 31.78 42.35
CA SER A 88 -13.07 32.33 42.92
C SER A 88 -14.28 31.95 42.05
N SER A 89 -15.07 31.03 42.58
CA SER A 89 -16.49 30.78 42.28
C SER A 89 -17.33 31.37 43.42
N GLU A 90 -18.59 31.72 43.13
CA GLU A 90 -19.78 31.91 44.00
C GLU A 90 -20.61 33.12 43.46
N THR A 91 -21.94 33.16 43.42
CA THR A 91 -23.00 32.58 44.28
C THR A 91 -24.41 32.64 43.58
N PRO A 92 -25.48 32.07 44.20
CA PRO A 92 -26.72 31.57 43.58
C PRO A 92 -27.99 32.42 43.88
N GLU A 93 -29.18 31.96 43.45
CA GLU A 93 -30.39 31.83 44.31
C GLU A 93 -31.57 31.10 43.62
N ASP A 94 -32.36 30.42 44.45
CA ASP A 94 -33.44 29.45 44.20
C ASP A 94 -34.84 30.08 44.03
N ASP A 95 -35.79 29.32 43.44
CA ASP A 95 -37.19 29.23 43.95
C ASP A 95 -37.97 28.03 43.35
N LEU A 96 -38.71 27.32 44.23
CA LEU A 96 -39.50 26.05 44.08
C LEU A 96 -41.00 26.32 43.72
N PRO A 97 -42.02 25.38 43.74
CA PRO A 97 -42.06 23.97 44.20
C PRO A 97 -42.98 22.93 43.46
N ASN A 98 -42.82 21.67 43.91
CA ASN A 98 -43.79 20.56 44.13
C ASN A 98 -44.50 19.78 42.99
N GLY A 99 -44.41 18.44 43.08
CA GLY A 99 -45.37 17.50 42.46
C GLY A 99 -44.87 16.06 42.33
N SER A 100 -45.34 15.18 43.21
CA SER A 100 -45.05 13.75 43.38
C SER A 100 -45.30 12.82 42.17
N ALA A 101 -44.43 11.84 41.94
CA ALA A 101 -44.79 10.41 41.77
C ALA A 101 -43.52 9.55 41.57
N GLN A 102 -43.53 8.39 42.21
CA GLN A 102 -42.43 7.46 42.40
C GLN A 102 -42.69 6.23 41.52
N GLU A 103 -41.81 5.91 40.57
CA GLU A 103 -41.80 4.60 39.91
C GLU A 103 -40.36 4.05 39.82
N HIS A 104 -40.19 2.88 40.41
CA HIS A 104 -38.98 2.07 40.49
C HIS A 104 -38.80 1.26 39.19
N ILE A 105 -37.63 1.33 38.56
CA ILE A 105 -37.18 0.38 37.51
C ILE A 105 -35.76 -0.10 37.89
N PRO A 106 -35.46 -1.42 37.86
CA PRO A 106 -34.26 -1.97 38.48
C PRO A 106 -32.99 -1.80 37.61
N ALA A 107 -31.86 -1.68 38.29
CA ALA A 107 -30.52 -1.48 37.71
C ALA A 107 -29.97 -2.74 37.01
N SER A 108 -29.41 -2.55 35.82
CA SER A 108 -28.55 -3.50 35.11
C SER A 108 -27.06 -3.20 35.40
N PRO A 109 -26.19 -4.21 35.59
CA PRO A 109 -24.80 -3.99 35.99
C PRO A 109 -23.97 -3.50 34.81
N THR A 110 -23.44 -2.28 34.92
CA THR A 110 -22.39 -1.76 34.03
C THR A 110 -21.05 -2.39 34.41
N THR A 111 -20.55 -3.32 33.59
CA THR A 111 -19.11 -3.61 33.53
C THR A 111 -18.39 -2.41 32.91
N PRO A 112 -17.20 -2.00 33.41
CA PRO A 112 -16.44 -0.95 32.77
C PRO A 112 -15.88 -1.50 31.45
N VAL A 113 -16.34 -0.96 30.33
CA VAL A 113 -15.72 -1.19 29.02
C VAL A 113 -14.39 -0.45 29.05
N GLU A 114 -13.31 -1.21 29.21
CA GLU A 114 -11.94 -0.76 29.00
C GLU A 114 -11.83 -0.19 27.56
N PRO A 115 -11.26 1.00 27.34
CA PRO A 115 -11.10 1.55 26.00
C PRO A 115 -10.19 0.62 25.19
N PRO A 116 -10.46 0.38 23.89
CA PRO A 116 -9.65 -0.54 23.10
C PRO A 116 -8.20 -0.02 23.04
N ALA A 117 -7.25 -0.89 23.40
CA ALA A 117 -5.82 -0.62 23.30
C ALA A 117 -5.48 -0.13 21.88
N ALA A 118 -4.60 0.86 21.76
CA ALA A 118 -4.10 1.34 20.48
C ALA A 118 -3.45 0.17 19.72
N THR A 119 -4.05 -0.26 18.61
CA THR A 119 -3.55 -1.36 17.79
C THR A 119 -2.35 -0.92 16.95
N LEU A 120 -1.50 -1.86 16.52
CA LEU A 120 -0.24 -1.61 15.81
C LEU A 120 -0.34 -0.62 14.64
N PHE A 121 -1.48 -0.62 13.92
CA PHE A 121 -1.78 0.28 12.81
C PHE A 121 -2.95 1.24 13.07
N SER A 122 -3.38 1.40 14.33
CA SER A 122 -4.41 2.38 14.67
C SER A 122 -3.96 3.78 14.23
N PRO A 123 -4.82 4.56 13.55
CA PRO A 123 -4.52 5.96 13.28
C PRO A 123 -4.36 6.67 14.62
N GLN A 124 -3.14 7.15 14.89
CA GLN A 124 -2.91 8.05 16.01
C GLN A 124 -3.80 9.28 15.77
N VAL A 125 -4.84 9.44 16.59
CA VAL A 125 -5.70 10.62 16.54
C VAL A 125 -4.76 11.83 16.64
N ALA A 126 -4.80 12.69 15.63
CA ALA A 126 -3.98 13.89 15.53
C ALA A 126 -4.38 14.92 16.61
N GLY A 127 -4.10 14.59 17.86
CA GLY A 127 -4.08 15.50 18.98
C GLY A 127 -2.80 16.31 18.88
N ARG A 128 -2.96 17.59 18.53
CA ARG A 128 -1.93 18.58 18.15
C ARG A 128 -1.51 18.45 16.70
N ARG A 129 -1.67 19.54 15.94
CA ARG A 129 -0.97 19.80 14.68
C ARG A 129 0.55 19.79 14.96
N GLY A 130 1.12 18.60 15.10
CA GLY A 130 2.54 18.39 15.28
C GLY A 130 3.28 18.91 14.05
N ARG A 131 4.44 19.51 14.28
CA ARG A 131 5.32 19.99 13.22
C ARG A 131 5.64 18.82 12.29
N ILE A 132 5.22 18.95 11.03
CA ILE A 132 5.45 17.97 9.97
C ILE A 132 6.97 17.69 9.86
N THR A 133 7.40 16.47 10.18
CA THR A 133 8.81 16.07 10.10
C THR A 133 9.21 15.90 8.63
N ARG A 134 10.35 16.47 8.25
CA ARG A 134 10.96 16.29 6.92
C ARG A 134 12.25 15.50 7.04
N PRO A 135 12.68 14.77 6.00
CA PRO A 135 13.95 14.07 6.03
C PRO A 135 15.11 15.01 6.36
N LYS A 136 16.09 14.53 7.14
CA LYS A 136 17.09 15.38 7.80
C LYS A 136 18.02 16.10 6.80
N HIS A 137 18.42 15.47 5.70
CA HIS A 137 19.47 15.98 4.82
C HIS A 137 18.93 16.52 3.49
N ASN A 138 19.56 17.55 2.94
CA ASN A 138 19.31 18.00 1.56
C ASN A 138 20.16 17.16 0.60
N ILE A 139 19.51 16.55 -0.39
CA ILE A 139 20.17 15.67 -1.34
C ILE A 139 21.13 16.46 -2.24
N ARG A 140 20.82 17.72 -2.59
CA ARG A 140 21.62 18.54 -3.52
C ARG A 140 22.97 18.97 -2.95
N THR A 141 23.08 19.04 -1.63
CA THR A 141 24.29 19.45 -0.91
C THR A 141 24.94 18.27 -0.18
N THR A 142 24.55 17.04 -0.51
CA THR A 142 25.05 15.86 0.22
C THR A 142 26.50 15.56 -0.14
N SER A 143 27.29 15.18 0.87
CA SER A 143 28.62 14.58 0.71
C SER A 143 28.58 13.05 0.87
N SER A 144 27.38 12.46 0.84
CA SER A 144 27.21 11.03 1.06
C SER A 144 27.88 10.21 -0.04
N THR A 145 28.71 9.25 0.35
CA THR A 145 29.27 8.24 -0.57
C THR A 145 28.23 7.23 -1.08
N PHE A 146 27.05 7.21 -0.47
CA PHE A 146 25.95 6.31 -0.87
C PHE A 146 25.15 6.87 -2.05
N ILE A 147 25.02 8.20 -2.15
CA ILE A 147 24.38 8.88 -3.27
C ILE A 147 25.49 9.43 -4.16
N THR A 148 25.76 8.75 -5.27
CA THR A 148 26.95 9.00 -6.09
C THR A 148 26.72 10.06 -7.15
N ARG A 149 25.48 10.22 -7.62
CA ARG A 149 25.12 11.23 -8.62
C ARG A 149 23.66 11.66 -8.49
N ILE A 150 23.39 12.93 -8.70
CA ILE A 150 22.03 13.48 -8.75
C ILE A 150 21.90 14.33 -10.00
N GLN A 151 20.87 14.08 -10.78
CA GLN A 151 20.47 14.87 -11.94
C GLN A 151 19.03 15.28 -11.70
N SER A 152 18.72 16.57 -11.77
CA SER A 152 17.34 17.06 -11.74
C SER A 152 17.17 18.06 -12.86
N VAL A 153 15.95 18.16 -13.38
CA VAL A 153 15.60 19.24 -14.30
C VAL A 153 15.87 20.60 -13.63
N GLU A 154 16.42 21.54 -14.41
CA GLU A 154 16.66 22.89 -13.95
C GLU A 154 15.34 23.56 -13.57
N GLY A 155 15.30 24.29 -12.45
CA GLY A 155 14.08 24.93 -11.99
C GLY A 155 12.96 23.95 -11.59
N LEU A 156 13.29 22.74 -11.15
CA LEU A 156 12.30 21.74 -10.67
C LEU A 156 11.23 22.33 -9.74
N SER A 157 11.62 23.13 -8.74
CA SER A 157 10.67 23.77 -7.82
C SER A 157 9.70 24.70 -8.54
N ARG A 158 10.16 25.48 -9.52
CA ARG A 158 9.31 26.34 -10.36
C ARG A 158 8.38 25.50 -11.24
N THR A 159 8.90 24.42 -11.81
CA THR A 159 8.12 23.47 -12.63
C THR A 159 6.98 22.86 -11.83
N LEU A 160 7.23 22.43 -10.59
CA LEU A 160 6.20 21.88 -9.70
C LEU A 160 5.19 22.96 -9.25
N GLN A 161 5.64 24.18 -8.95
CA GLN A 161 4.75 25.29 -8.57
C GLN A 161 3.83 25.74 -9.71
N ALA A 162 4.24 25.55 -10.96
CA ALA A 162 3.42 25.90 -12.13
C ALA A 162 2.34 24.86 -12.45
N LYS A 163 2.39 23.66 -11.84
CA LYS A 163 1.40 22.60 -12.08
C LYS A 163 0.04 22.95 -11.50
N GLN A 164 -1.01 22.44 -12.13
CA GLN A 164 -2.39 22.60 -11.70
C GLN A 164 -3.15 21.29 -11.95
N GLY A 165 -4.12 20.99 -11.10
CA GLY A 165 -4.93 19.78 -11.23
C GLY A 165 -4.18 18.51 -10.88
N ASP A 166 -4.68 17.37 -11.36
CA ASP A 166 -4.13 16.06 -11.03
C ASP A 166 -2.95 15.73 -11.94
N CYS A 167 -1.80 15.47 -11.33
CA CYS A 167 -0.56 15.08 -12.01
C CYS A 167 -0.16 13.67 -11.56
N THR A 168 0.10 12.77 -12.51
CA THR A 168 0.53 11.40 -12.21
C THR A 168 2.04 11.32 -12.28
N PHE A 169 2.69 10.98 -11.17
CA PHE A 169 4.11 10.70 -11.10
C PHE A 169 4.39 9.21 -11.16
N ILE A 170 5.47 8.85 -11.84
CA ILE A 170 5.98 7.47 -11.92
C ILE A 170 7.41 7.46 -11.35
N PHE A 171 7.66 6.49 -10.49
CA PHE A 171 8.96 6.20 -9.91
C PHE A 171 9.40 4.80 -10.30
N TYR A 172 10.66 4.66 -10.71
CA TYR A 172 11.19 3.36 -11.08
C TYR A 172 12.69 3.23 -10.78
N ASN A 173 13.12 2.02 -10.47
CA ASN A 173 14.53 1.67 -10.31
C ASN A 173 15.08 1.06 -11.61
N ILE A 174 16.35 1.31 -11.87
CA ILE A 174 17.07 0.71 -12.99
C ILE A 174 18.56 0.65 -12.68
N VAL A 175 19.15 -0.54 -12.65
CA VAL A 175 20.55 -0.76 -12.24
C VAL A 175 20.78 -0.09 -10.87
N LYS A 176 21.65 0.92 -10.75
CA LYS A 176 21.90 1.69 -9.52
C LYS A 176 21.14 3.01 -9.46
N GLY A 177 20.23 3.23 -10.41
CA GLY A 177 19.46 4.45 -10.58
C GLY A 177 18.06 4.34 -9.98
N PHE A 178 17.57 5.46 -9.47
CA PHE A 178 16.16 5.70 -9.14
C PHE A 178 15.70 6.93 -9.90
N VAL A 179 14.61 6.80 -10.65
CA VAL A 179 14.15 7.81 -11.61
C VAL A 179 12.73 8.24 -11.26
N TRP A 180 12.49 9.53 -11.34
CA TRP A 180 11.19 10.17 -11.16
C TRP A 180 10.80 10.90 -12.45
N ILE A 181 9.64 10.53 -12.99
CA ILE A 181 9.04 11.15 -14.19
C ILE A 181 7.59 11.56 -13.92
N GLU A 182 7.05 12.35 -14.83
CA GLU A 182 5.63 12.68 -14.93
C GLU A 182 5.03 11.93 -16.11
N ALA A 183 3.94 11.21 -15.88
CA ALA A 183 3.18 10.58 -16.95
C ALA A 183 2.40 11.63 -17.74
N GLY A 184 2.34 11.50 -19.07
CA GLY A 184 1.71 12.48 -19.94
C GLY A 184 2.62 13.66 -20.32
N SER A 185 3.87 13.68 -19.87
CA SER A 185 4.79 14.79 -20.08
C SER A 185 5.47 14.71 -21.45
N LYS A 186 5.46 15.83 -22.18
CA LYS A 186 6.23 15.97 -23.43
C LYS A 186 7.74 16.11 -23.20
N ALA A 187 8.17 16.27 -21.95
CA ALA A 187 9.59 16.40 -21.61
C ALA A 187 10.29 15.05 -21.79
N LYS A 188 11.40 15.04 -22.54
CA LYS A 188 12.21 13.82 -22.73
C LYS A 188 13.04 13.46 -21.49
N ASP A 189 13.41 14.45 -20.69
CA ASP A 189 14.23 14.27 -19.51
C ASP A 189 13.39 14.00 -18.25
N PRO A 190 13.86 13.11 -17.36
CA PRO A 190 13.18 12.86 -16.10
C PRO A 190 13.22 14.10 -15.18
N LEU A 191 12.23 14.23 -14.30
CA LEU A 191 12.21 15.27 -13.27
C LEU A 191 13.45 15.15 -12.35
N ALA A 192 13.78 13.92 -11.97
CA ALA A 192 15.03 13.61 -11.30
C ALA A 192 15.52 12.19 -11.59
N ARG A 193 16.84 12.01 -11.56
CA ARG A 193 17.55 10.73 -11.53
C ARG A 193 18.59 10.77 -10.42
N ILE A 194 18.53 9.79 -9.53
CA ILE A 194 19.49 9.60 -8.44
C ILE A 194 20.24 8.31 -8.71
N THR A 195 21.57 8.33 -8.63
CA THR A 195 22.42 7.14 -8.71
C THR A 195 23.01 6.86 -7.34
N PHE A 196 22.98 5.60 -6.94
CA PHE A 196 23.48 5.13 -5.65
C PHE A 196 24.74 4.27 -5.81
N SER A 197 25.43 4.01 -4.71
CA SER A 197 26.54 3.03 -4.69
C SER A 197 26.03 1.58 -4.64
N ALA A 198 24.83 1.36 -4.10
CA ALA A 198 24.11 0.08 -4.03
C ALA A 198 22.95 0.01 -5.05
N TYR A 199 22.39 -1.18 -5.25
CA TYR A 199 21.27 -1.40 -6.18
C TYR A 199 19.93 -1.21 -5.45
N PRO A 200 19.09 -0.24 -5.85
CA PRO A 200 17.71 -0.19 -5.41
C PRO A 200 16.94 -1.40 -5.94
N THR A 201 16.24 -2.10 -5.06
CA THR A 201 15.58 -3.39 -5.31
C THR A 201 14.05 -3.28 -5.28
N CYS A 202 13.54 -2.40 -4.44
CA CYS A 202 12.12 -2.12 -4.29
C CYS A 202 11.92 -0.69 -3.79
N HIS A 203 10.74 -0.13 -4.02
CA HIS A 203 10.38 1.19 -3.54
C HIS A 203 8.86 1.33 -3.46
N ASP A 204 8.39 2.24 -2.64
CA ASP A 204 6.97 2.57 -2.54
C ASP A 204 6.74 4.03 -2.12
N VAL A 205 5.60 4.58 -2.55
CA VAL A 205 5.25 5.99 -2.40
C VAL A 205 4.06 6.12 -1.46
N ASN A 206 4.17 6.98 -0.45
CA ASN A 206 3.13 7.11 0.56
C ASN A 206 1.94 7.92 0.03
N ASN A 207 0.82 7.25 -0.22
CA ASN A 207 -0.42 7.91 -0.64
C ASN A 207 -0.99 8.85 0.44
N SER A 208 -0.78 8.57 1.73
CA SER A 208 -1.31 9.40 2.83
C SER A 208 -0.60 10.75 2.98
N THR A 209 0.62 10.88 2.47
CA THR A 209 1.38 12.15 2.51
C THR A 209 1.46 12.85 1.17
N ALA A 210 0.86 12.28 0.12
CA ALA A 210 0.87 12.81 -1.23
C ALA A 210 0.16 14.17 -1.33
N SER A 211 0.93 15.22 -1.61
CA SER A 211 0.46 16.60 -1.77
C SER A 211 1.43 17.38 -2.66
N SER A 212 1.06 18.59 -3.07
CA SER A 212 1.96 19.49 -3.80
C SER A 212 3.17 19.97 -2.99
N GLU A 213 3.19 19.77 -1.67
CA GLU A 213 4.23 20.26 -0.76
C GLU A 213 5.12 19.17 -0.15
N ARG A 214 4.63 17.92 -0.19
CA ARG A 214 5.24 16.76 0.41
C ARG A 214 4.86 15.50 -0.36
N LEU A 215 5.84 14.62 -0.53
CA LEU A 215 5.65 13.26 -0.98
C LEU A 215 6.70 12.42 -0.28
N ASP A 216 6.34 11.33 0.40
CA ASP A 216 7.34 10.45 1.01
C ASP A 216 7.50 9.17 0.19
N VAL A 217 8.74 8.82 -0.11
CA VAL A 217 9.12 7.61 -0.84
C VAL A 217 10.11 6.82 -0.01
N ILE A 218 9.89 5.52 0.16
CA ILE A 218 10.93 4.60 0.68
C ILE A 218 11.54 3.86 -0.49
N ILE A 219 12.87 3.76 -0.47
CA ILE A 219 13.66 2.97 -1.42
C ILE A 219 14.44 1.95 -0.61
N GLY A 220 14.25 0.66 -0.90
CA GLY A 220 15.01 -0.45 -0.35
C GLY A 220 16.13 -0.89 -1.28
N PHE A 221 17.20 -1.41 -0.69
CA PHE A 221 18.43 -1.74 -1.39
C PHE A 221 18.82 -3.20 -1.19
N ASN A 222 19.69 -3.69 -2.08
CA ASN A 222 20.23 -5.04 -2.01
C ASN A 222 21.15 -5.28 -0.79
N THR A 223 21.52 -4.23 -0.06
CA THR A 223 22.33 -4.28 1.16
C THR A 223 21.49 -4.27 2.43
N GLY A 224 20.15 -4.27 2.32
CA GLY A 224 19.22 -4.06 3.43
C GLY A 224 19.02 -2.59 3.81
N ASP A 225 19.89 -1.69 3.33
CA ASP A 225 19.76 -0.24 3.54
C ASP A 225 18.41 0.28 3.03
N LEU A 226 17.94 1.36 3.65
CA LEU A 226 16.73 2.07 3.27
C LEU A 226 17.01 3.56 3.10
N VAL A 227 16.34 4.20 2.14
CA VAL A 227 16.32 5.65 1.96
C VAL A 227 14.88 6.14 2.02
N TRP A 228 14.60 7.04 2.97
CA TRP A 228 13.39 7.87 2.97
C TRP A 228 13.69 9.15 2.20
N PHE A 229 12.99 9.36 1.09
CA PHE A 229 13.18 10.47 0.16
C PHE A 229 11.90 11.31 0.01
N ASP A 230 12.06 12.63 0.10
CA ASP A 230 11.06 13.63 -0.28
C ASP A 230 11.53 14.33 -1.58
N PRO A 231 11.01 13.93 -2.76
CA PRO A 231 11.41 14.50 -4.03
C PRO A 231 11.03 15.97 -4.18
N ILE A 232 9.92 16.41 -3.58
CA ILE A 232 9.40 17.78 -3.74
C ILE A 232 10.34 18.77 -3.07
N SER A 233 10.83 18.45 -1.86
CA SER A 233 11.82 19.28 -1.16
C SER A 233 13.27 18.89 -1.42
N SER A 234 13.52 17.85 -2.21
CA SER A 234 14.86 17.30 -2.46
C SER A 234 15.58 16.93 -1.16
N ARG A 235 14.86 16.30 -0.21
CA ARG A 235 15.37 15.91 1.11
C ARG A 235 15.41 14.40 1.26
N TYR A 236 16.36 13.87 2.03
CA TYR A 236 16.40 12.44 2.33
C TYR A 236 16.94 12.12 3.74
N CYS A 237 16.69 10.91 4.19
CA CYS A 237 17.28 10.28 5.37
C CYS A 237 17.57 8.81 5.07
N ARG A 238 18.58 8.23 5.72
CA ARG A 238 18.84 6.79 5.67
C ARG A 238 18.27 6.11 6.90
N LEU A 239 17.72 4.92 6.71
CA LEU A 239 17.28 3.99 7.75
C LEU A 239 17.96 2.63 7.50
N ASN A 240 18.03 1.79 8.53
CA ASN A 240 18.82 0.56 8.53
C ASN A 240 20.23 0.76 7.96
N LYS A 241 20.89 1.86 8.35
CA LYS A 241 22.15 2.28 7.74
C LYS A 241 23.22 1.22 7.95
N GLN A 242 23.85 0.77 6.87
CA GLN A 242 24.88 -0.29 6.87
C GLN A 242 24.36 -1.64 7.42
N GLY A 243 23.06 -1.88 7.33
CA GLY A 243 22.44 -3.13 7.76
C GLY A 243 22.48 -3.34 9.28
N CYS A 244 22.42 -2.26 10.07
CA CYS A 244 22.47 -2.32 11.54
C CYS A 244 21.31 -3.11 12.18
N ILE A 245 20.19 -3.23 11.48
CA ILE A 245 19.03 -4.06 11.85
C ILE A 245 19.12 -5.39 11.10
N THR A 246 19.25 -5.35 9.78
CA THR A 246 19.51 -6.52 8.92
C THR A 246 20.31 -6.11 7.70
N SER A 247 21.28 -6.93 7.28
CA SER A 247 22.03 -6.76 6.04
C SER A 247 21.41 -7.52 4.87
N SER A 248 20.29 -8.22 5.09
CA SER A 248 19.61 -9.00 4.06
C SER A 248 18.98 -8.10 2.99
N PRO A 249 19.11 -8.43 1.68
CA PRO A 249 18.52 -7.65 0.59
C PRO A 249 17.03 -7.39 0.80
N CYS A 250 16.60 -6.13 0.60
CA CYS A 250 15.18 -5.80 0.53
C CYS A 250 14.59 -6.40 -0.74
N THR A 251 13.45 -7.08 -0.62
CA THR A 251 12.74 -7.72 -1.75
C THR A 251 11.46 -6.98 -2.11
N ALA A 252 10.78 -6.42 -1.10
CA ALA A 252 9.61 -5.56 -1.26
C ALA A 252 9.51 -4.53 -0.13
N VAL A 253 8.88 -3.40 -0.41
CA VAL A 253 8.55 -2.38 0.59
C VAL A 253 7.15 -1.85 0.29
N ARG A 254 6.34 -1.63 1.33
CA ARG A 254 5.02 -1.01 1.22
C ARG A 254 4.72 -0.13 2.42
N TRP A 255 4.18 1.06 2.18
CA TRP A 255 3.60 1.87 3.23
C TRP A 255 2.37 1.17 3.82
N VAL A 256 2.20 1.27 5.13
CA VAL A 256 0.94 0.85 5.77
C VAL A 256 -0.15 1.80 5.23
N PRO A 257 -1.22 1.30 4.61
CA PRO A 257 -2.22 2.19 4.02
C PRO A 257 -2.82 3.13 5.07
N ASN A 258 -3.01 4.40 4.70
CA ASN A 258 -3.46 5.48 5.59
C ASN A 258 -2.49 5.85 6.74
N SER A 259 -1.32 5.22 6.85
CA SER A 259 -0.31 5.62 7.83
C SER A 259 0.67 6.63 7.24
N PRO A 260 0.88 7.80 7.89
CA PRO A 260 1.88 8.75 7.45
C PRO A 260 3.30 8.29 7.76
N THR A 261 3.52 7.38 8.71
CA THR A 261 4.87 7.07 9.23
C THR A 261 5.30 5.62 9.10
N LEU A 262 4.35 4.68 9.14
CA LEU A 262 4.66 3.24 9.21
C LEU A 262 4.76 2.61 7.82
N PHE A 263 5.73 1.73 7.65
CA PHE A 263 5.91 0.93 6.45
C PHE A 263 6.55 -0.42 6.79
N LEU A 264 6.36 -1.39 5.91
CA LEU A 264 6.91 -2.75 6.04
C LEU A 264 7.96 -2.97 4.95
N VAL A 265 8.99 -3.75 5.29
CA VAL A 265 10.04 -4.18 4.37
C VAL A 265 10.19 -5.69 4.48
N ALA A 266 10.07 -6.38 3.35
CA ALA A 266 10.40 -7.80 3.24
C ALA A 266 11.87 -7.99 2.83
N HIS A 267 12.48 -9.05 3.33
CA HIS A 267 13.89 -9.35 3.13
C HIS A 267 14.10 -10.78 2.60
N ALA A 268 15.22 -10.95 1.89
CA ALA A 268 15.61 -12.22 1.30
C ALA A 268 15.99 -13.31 2.31
N ASP A 269 16.09 -12.96 3.60
CA ASP A 269 16.35 -13.92 4.67
C ASP A 269 15.08 -14.60 5.19
N GLY A 270 13.89 -14.17 4.75
CA GLY A 270 12.61 -14.70 5.21
C GLY A 270 11.88 -13.85 6.25
N THR A 271 12.33 -12.61 6.45
CA THR A 271 11.72 -11.67 7.41
C THR A 271 10.89 -10.57 6.75
N ILE A 272 9.92 -10.07 7.51
CA ILE A 272 9.18 -8.83 7.24
C ILE A 272 9.34 -7.94 8.47
N ILE A 273 9.84 -6.73 8.29
CA ILE A 273 10.16 -5.81 9.38
C ILE A 273 9.29 -4.56 9.25
N ILE A 274 8.70 -4.13 10.36
CA ILE A 274 7.89 -2.91 10.45
C ILE A 274 8.79 -1.77 10.92
N TYR A 275 8.79 -0.68 10.18
CA TYR A 275 9.53 0.54 10.45
C TYR A 275 8.59 1.71 10.67
N ASP A 276 9.04 2.65 11.50
CA ASP A 276 8.50 3.99 11.60
C ASP A 276 9.57 4.96 11.08
N LYS A 277 9.24 5.72 10.03
CA LYS A 277 10.19 6.61 9.35
C LYS A 277 10.77 7.71 10.28
N GLU A 278 10.10 8.00 11.40
CA GLU A 278 10.50 9.05 12.34
C GLU A 278 11.38 8.53 13.48
N ARG A 279 11.44 7.21 13.68
CA ARG A 279 12.28 6.58 14.72
C ARG A 279 13.71 6.39 14.23
N ASP A 280 14.65 6.57 15.15
CA ASP A 280 16.05 6.20 14.89
C ASP A 280 16.20 4.67 14.99
N ASP A 281 17.21 4.11 14.31
CA ASP A 281 17.45 2.66 14.28
C ASP A 281 18.07 2.15 15.59
N GLY A 282 17.54 1.04 16.10
CA GLY A 282 18.12 0.23 17.17
C GLY A 282 18.88 -0.97 16.62
N SER A 283 19.77 -1.54 17.43
CA SER A 283 20.47 -2.78 17.10
C SER A 283 19.60 -4.00 17.43
N ILE A 284 19.49 -4.95 16.51
CA ILE A 284 18.88 -6.26 16.79
C ILE A 284 19.94 -7.20 17.37
N THR A 285 19.65 -7.82 18.52
CA THR A 285 20.33 -9.03 18.97
C THR A 285 19.51 -10.24 18.51
N PRO A 286 20.00 -11.07 17.57
CA PRO A 286 19.30 -12.28 17.17
C PRO A 286 19.10 -13.19 18.39
N ARG A 287 17.85 -13.48 18.76
CA ARG A 287 17.57 -14.56 19.71
C ARG A 287 17.48 -15.86 18.94
N ASN A 288 18.17 -16.89 19.42
CA ASN A 288 18.04 -18.24 18.88
C ASN A 288 16.55 -18.63 18.91
N HIS A 289 16.03 -19.11 17.77
CA HIS A 289 14.61 -19.41 17.51
C HIS A 289 14.13 -20.68 18.24
N VAL A 290 14.39 -20.75 19.54
CA VAL A 290 14.04 -21.86 20.41
C VAL A 290 12.92 -21.38 21.34
N HIS A 291 11.76 -22.03 21.26
CA HIS A 291 10.72 -21.88 22.27
C HIS A 291 11.32 -22.30 23.63
N PRO A 292 11.24 -21.46 24.68
CA PRO A 292 11.63 -21.90 26.01
C PRO A 292 10.71 -23.06 26.43
N SER A 293 11.30 -24.22 26.66
CA SER A 293 10.58 -25.40 27.16
C SER A 293 10.09 -25.11 28.58
N THR A 294 8.78 -25.05 28.79
CA THR A 294 8.22 -24.93 30.15
C THR A 294 8.24 -26.24 30.93
N ASP A 295 8.46 -27.40 30.28
CA ASP A 295 8.31 -28.71 30.91
C ASP A 295 9.34 -29.74 30.39
N GLY A 296 10.63 -29.62 30.74
CA GLY A 296 11.64 -30.70 30.58
C GLY A 296 11.88 -31.27 29.15
N ASP A 297 11.10 -30.85 28.16
CA ASP A 297 11.11 -31.28 26.77
C ASP A 297 12.18 -30.52 25.99
N ALA A 298 12.79 -31.20 25.02
CA ALA A 298 13.76 -30.56 24.14
C ALA A 298 13.11 -29.40 23.35
N PRO A 299 13.86 -28.32 23.07
CA PRO A 299 13.47 -27.26 22.14
C PRO A 299 12.77 -27.76 20.88
N LYS A 300 11.49 -27.42 20.68
CA LYS A 300 10.81 -27.69 19.40
C LYS A 300 11.29 -26.68 18.34
N PRO A 301 11.74 -27.14 17.16
CA PRO A 301 12.14 -26.23 16.08
C PRO A 301 10.93 -25.48 15.52
N TRP A 302 11.12 -24.19 15.25
CA TRP A 302 10.10 -23.34 14.61
C TRP A 302 9.70 -23.88 13.23
N ASN A 303 8.39 -23.98 12.97
CA ASN A 303 7.84 -24.42 11.68
C ASN A 303 7.08 -23.26 10.98
N PRO A 304 7.60 -22.74 9.85
CA PRO A 304 6.99 -21.63 9.12
C PRO A 304 5.68 -21.98 8.40
N LEU A 305 5.23 -23.24 8.43
CA LEU A 305 3.94 -23.65 7.87
C LEU A 305 2.78 -23.43 8.87
N ASN A 306 3.08 -23.35 10.16
CA ASN A 306 2.09 -23.30 11.24
C ASN A 306 2.07 -21.95 11.96
N GLU A 307 3.20 -21.25 12.02
CA GLU A 307 3.29 -19.97 12.71
C GLU A 307 4.35 -19.05 12.10
N ILE A 308 4.17 -17.75 12.30
CA ILE A 308 5.26 -16.77 12.15
C ILE A 308 5.91 -16.54 13.51
N PHE A 309 7.21 -16.27 13.51
CA PHE A 309 7.94 -15.97 14.74
C PHE A 309 8.12 -14.45 14.86
N VAL A 310 7.47 -13.85 15.85
CA VAL A 310 7.52 -12.40 16.09
C VAL A 310 8.53 -12.12 17.19
N THR A 311 9.54 -11.29 16.88
CA THR A 311 10.49 -10.82 17.89
C THR A 311 10.09 -9.43 18.34
N MET A 312 9.41 -9.37 19.49
CA MET A 312 8.97 -8.13 20.14
C MET A 312 10.09 -7.53 21.02
N PRO A 313 10.01 -6.23 21.37
CA PRO A 313 10.92 -5.58 22.33
C PRO A 313 11.13 -6.43 23.61
N PRO A 314 12.28 -6.31 24.31
CA PRO A 314 12.80 -5.01 24.71
C PRO A 314 14.00 -4.58 23.86
N TRP A 315 13.75 -3.75 22.85
CA TRP A 315 14.80 -3.01 22.13
C TRP A 315 15.24 -1.74 22.88
N HIS A 316 14.90 -1.63 24.18
CA HIS A 316 15.26 -0.58 25.14
C HIS A 316 15.40 -1.18 26.55
N PRO A 317 16.29 -0.65 27.40
CA PRO A 317 16.75 -1.33 28.59
C PRO A 317 15.55 -1.75 29.46
N THR A 318 15.47 -3.05 29.76
CA THR A 318 14.96 -3.48 31.07
C THR A 318 15.59 -2.53 32.07
N ALA A 319 14.78 -1.84 32.88
CA ALA A 319 15.27 -1.01 33.96
C ALA A 319 16.13 -1.88 34.89
N GLY A 320 17.39 -2.08 34.51
CA GLY A 320 18.46 -2.53 35.35
C GLY A 320 18.64 -1.38 36.31
N ILE A 321 18.28 -1.65 37.55
CA ILE A 321 18.63 -0.84 38.71
C ILE A 321 20.11 -0.48 38.58
N GLY A 322 20.42 0.75 38.18
CA GLY A 322 21.81 1.18 38.07
C GLY A 322 22.10 2.22 36.99
N SER A 323 22.19 3.47 37.44
CA SER A 323 22.97 4.57 36.87
C SER A 323 22.35 5.35 35.71
N GLY A 324 22.08 6.63 35.99
CA GLY A 324 21.44 7.58 35.11
C GLY A 324 22.18 7.80 33.79
N LYS A 325 21.43 7.68 32.69
CA LYS A 325 21.80 8.22 31.37
C LYS A 325 20.57 8.84 30.70
N ASN A 326 20.85 9.88 29.91
CA ASN A 326 19.97 10.88 29.32
C ASN A 326 18.66 10.35 28.70
N ASP A 327 17.60 11.17 28.75
CA ASP A 327 16.26 10.95 28.13
C ASP A 327 16.28 10.47 26.66
N LYS A 328 17.37 10.71 25.92
CA LYS A 328 17.56 10.22 24.53
C LYS A 328 17.63 8.69 24.42
N ASP A 329 18.08 7.98 25.46
CA ASP A 329 18.17 6.52 25.45
C ASP A 329 16.82 5.83 25.71
N ARG A 330 15.76 6.60 26.03
CA ARG A 330 14.39 6.11 26.27
C ARG A 330 13.48 6.20 25.03
N ALA A 331 13.94 6.81 23.94
CA ALA A 331 13.14 7.02 22.73
C ALA A 331 12.94 5.73 21.95
N VAL A 332 11.68 5.36 21.66
CA VAL A 332 11.33 4.13 20.91
C VAL A 332 12.07 4.08 19.56
N LYS A 333 12.79 2.99 19.29
CA LYS A 333 13.65 2.80 18.11
C LYS A 333 13.00 1.86 17.10
N ASN A 334 13.51 1.85 15.86
CA ASN A 334 13.25 0.79 14.91
C ASN A 334 14.05 -0.48 15.27
N PRO A 335 13.57 -1.68 14.90
CA PRO A 335 12.27 -1.94 14.26
C PRO A 335 11.08 -1.76 15.22
N VAL A 336 9.91 -1.42 14.68
CA VAL A 336 8.65 -1.42 15.43
C VAL A 336 8.26 -2.86 15.80
N SER A 337 8.41 -3.78 14.85
CA SER A 337 8.23 -5.22 15.01
C SER A 337 9.02 -5.97 13.94
N HIS A 338 9.35 -7.23 14.21
CA HIS A 338 10.17 -8.09 13.36
C HIS A 338 9.53 -9.47 13.22
N TRP A 339 8.98 -9.76 12.04
CA TRP A 339 8.32 -11.02 11.73
C TRP A 339 9.26 -11.92 10.95
N ARG A 340 9.49 -13.13 11.44
CA ARG A 340 10.11 -14.19 10.64
C ARG A 340 9.01 -15.09 10.10
N VAL A 341 8.89 -15.09 8.77
CA VAL A 341 7.76 -15.63 8.03
C VAL A 341 8.13 -16.92 7.29
N SER A 342 9.37 -17.03 6.81
CA SER A 342 9.91 -18.23 6.18
C SER A 342 11.39 -18.43 6.52
N ASN A 343 11.90 -19.63 6.23
CA ASN A 343 13.34 -19.91 6.17
C ASN A 343 13.95 -19.64 4.78
N LYS A 344 13.13 -19.21 3.83
CA LYS A 344 13.50 -18.80 2.47
C LYS A 344 13.15 -17.33 2.26
N SER A 345 13.66 -16.75 1.18
CA SER A 345 13.39 -15.36 0.79
C SER A 345 11.89 -15.07 0.74
N VAL A 346 11.45 -13.98 1.38
CA VAL A 346 10.12 -13.42 1.11
C VAL A 346 10.22 -12.70 -0.23
N VAL A 347 9.46 -13.16 -1.23
CA VAL A 347 9.53 -12.62 -2.59
C VAL A 347 8.77 -11.30 -2.69
N ASP A 348 7.57 -11.26 -2.13
CA ASP A 348 6.70 -10.10 -2.11
C ASP A 348 5.63 -10.22 -1.00
N PHE A 349 4.96 -9.12 -0.66
CA PHE A 349 3.83 -9.12 0.28
C PHE A 349 2.83 -8.00 -0.02
N VAL A 350 1.54 -8.16 0.23
CA VAL A 350 0.53 -7.11 0.02
C VAL A 350 -0.39 -6.98 1.22
N PHE A 351 -0.86 -5.76 1.48
CA PHE A 351 -1.89 -5.50 2.47
C PHE A 351 -3.28 -5.81 1.91
N SER A 352 -4.17 -6.28 2.78
CA SER A 352 -5.61 -6.09 2.56
C SER A 352 -5.94 -4.60 2.59
N SER A 353 -6.94 -4.16 1.82
CA SER A 353 -7.37 -2.76 1.76
C SER A 353 -7.89 -2.22 3.10
N ASP A 354 -8.19 -3.09 4.07
CA ASP A 354 -8.60 -2.73 5.43
C ASP A 354 -7.46 -2.78 6.48
N ASN A 355 -6.21 -3.00 6.04
CA ASN A 355 -4.98 -3.06 6.86
C ASN A 355 -4.93 -4.17 7.91
N LYS A 356 -5.90 -5.07 7.95
CA LYS A 356 -5.94 -6.14 8.96
C LYS A 356 -5.06 -7.32 8.60
N TYR A 357 -4.80 -7.53 7.32
CA TYR A 357 -4.11 -8.72 6.84
C TYR A 357 -2.94 -8.37 5.92
N VAL A 358 -1.92 -9.21 5.99
CA VAL A 358 -0.78 -9.20 5.06
C VAL A 358 -0.71 -10.57 4.38
N ALA A 359 -0.67 -10.58 3.05
CA ALA A 359 -0.44 -11.77 2.25
C ALA A 359 1.01 -11.74 1.81
N ALA A 360 1.82 -12.68 2.28
CA ALA A 360 3.24 -12.78 1.96
C ALA A 360 3.52 -14.05 1.17
N ILE A 361 4.36 -13.96 0.14
CA ILE A 361 4.80 -15.11 -0.65
C ILE A 361 6.31 -15.30 -0.48
N SER A 362 6.75 -16.56 -0.47
CA SER A 362 8.15 -16.90 -0.27
C SER A 362 8.66 -17.90 -1.30
N ASP A 363 9.98 -17.99 -1.44
CA ASP A 363 10.66 -18.95 -2.34
C ASP A 363 10.43 -20.42 -1.96
N ASP A 364 9.82 -20.68 -0.80
CA ASP A 364 9.34 -22.01 -0.40
C ASP A 364 8.02 -22.42 -1.09
N GLY A 365 7.51 -21.59 -2.01
CA GLY A 365 6.28 -21.85 -2.75
C GLY A 365 5.00 -21.60 -1.96
N CYS A 366 5.07 -21.03 -0.75
CA CYS A 366 3.89 -20.81 0.08
C CYS A 366 3.40 -19.36 0.06
N LEU A 367 2.08 -19.21 -0.02
CA LEU A 367 1.34 -17.98 0.31
C LEU A 367 0.95 -18.04 1.79
N ARG A 368 1.31 -17.03 2.57
CA ARG A 368 0.96 -16.90 3.98
C ARG A 368 0.04 -15.71 4.18
N VAL A 369 -1.11 -15.95 4.80
CA VAL A 369 -2.04 -14.91 5.22
C VAL A 369 -1.83 -14.66 6.71
N ILE A 370 -1.42 -13.44 7.05
CA ILE A 370 -1.01 -13.03 8.38
C ILE A 370 -2.02 -12.00 8.90
N ASP A 371 -2.54 -12.20 10.11
CA ASP A 371 -3.20 -11.13 10.87
C ASP A 371 -2.14 -10.10 11.24
N ALA A 372 -2.23 -8.93 10.63
CA ALA A 372 -1.24 -7.88 10.74
C ALA A 372 -1.33 -7.16 12.10
N LEU A 373 -2.49 -7.18 12.76
CA LEU A 373 -2.69 -6.57 14.07
C LEU A 373 -2.38 -7.53 15.21
N GLY A 374 -2.78 -8.79 15.05
CA GLY A 374 -2.48 -9.87 15.99
C GLY A 374 -1.07 -10.46 15.83
N GLU A 375 -0.37 -10.08 14.75
CA GLU A 375 0.96 -10.58 14.35
C GLU A 375 1.03 -12.11 14.33
N GLN A 376 0.03 -12.75 13.74
CA GLN A 376 -0.14 -14.20 13.75
C GLN A 376 -0.43 -14.76 12.36
N LEU A 377 0.11 -15.95 12.09
CA LEU A 377 -0.25 -16.69 10.88
C LEU A 377 -1.70 -17.18 11.00
N LEU A 378 -2.50 -16.91 9.97
CA LEU A 378 -3.85 -17.45 9.83
C LEU A 378 -3.83 -18.72 8.99
N ASP A 379 -3.32 -18.61 7.76
CA ASP A 379 -3.31 -19.69 6.79
C ASP A 379 -2.03 -19.67 5.94
N CYS A 380 -1.63 -20.84 5.47
CA CYS A 380 -0.47 -21.08 4.61
C CYS A 380 -0.89 -21.99 3.46
N TYR A 381 -0.78 -21.53 2.22
CA TYR A 381 -1.20 -22.26 1.02
C TYR A 381 0.01 -22.61 0.16
N ALA A 382 0.16 -23.88 -0.19
CA ALA A 382 1.19 -24.31 -1.13
C ALA A 382 0.82 -23.95 -2.58
N SER A 383 1.81 -23.54 -3.35
CA SER A 383 1.75 -23.50 -4.81
C SER A 383 1.55 -24.91 -5.37
N TYR A 384 1.09 -25.01 -6.63
CA TYR A 384 1.00 -26.30 -7.29
C TYR A 384 2.40 -26.86 -7.56
N PHE A 385 3.32 -26.00 -8.00
CA PHE A 385 4.73 -26.31 -8.13
C PHE A 385 5.59 -25.04 -8.07
N GLY A 386 6.81 -25.16 -7.55
CA GLY A 386 7.81 -24.08 -7.58
C GLY A 386 7.47 -22.87 -6.69
N ALA A 387 8.28 -21.82 -6.80
CA ALA A 387 8.09 -20.61 -6.01
C ALA A 387 6.93 -19.75 -6.53
N LEU A 388 6.28 -19.02 -5.61
CA LEU A 388 5.36 -17.94 -5.96
C LEU A 388 6.17 -16.65 -6.19
N THR A 389 5.84 -15.91 -7.24
CA THR A 389 6.67 -14.82 -7.78
C THR A 389 6.03 -13.45 -7.66
N CYS A 390 4.69 -13.37 -7.55
CA CYS A 390 3.95 -12.13 -7.37
C CYS A 390 2.63 -12.38 -6.64
N VAL A 391 2.11 -11.34 -5.96
CA VAL A 391 0.86 -11.41 -5.19
C VAL A 391 0.07 -10.10 -5.29
N ALA A 392 -1.26 -10.19 -5.33
CA ALA A 392 -2.15 -9.04 -5.28
C ALA A 392 -3.42 -9.35 -4.48
N TRP A 393 -3.91 -8.38 -3.71
CA TRP A 393 -5.18 -8.47 -2.99
C TRP A 393 -6.27 -7.75 -3.77
N SER A 394 -7.49 -8.32 -3.82
CA SER A 394 -8.63 -7.64 -4.42
C SER A 394 -9.04 -6.41 -3.59
N PRO A 395 -9.54 -5.33 -4.22
CA PRO A 395 -9.88 -4.09 -3.53
C PRO A 395 -11.01 -4.22 -2.49
N ASP A 396 -11.79 -5.30 -2.58
CA ASP A 396 -12.86 -5.65 -1.64
C ASP A 396 -12.47 -6.73 -0.63
N ASN A 397 -11.19 -7.08 -0.57
CA ASN A 397 -10.59 -8.07 0.32
C ASN A 397 -11.05 -9.52 0.15
N ARG A 398 -11.85 -9.84 -0.88
CA ARG A 398 -12.42 -11.20 -1.04
C ARG A 398 -11.46 -12.22 -1.65
N PHE A 399 -10.52 -11.78 -2.47
CA PHE A 399 -9.62 -12.68 -3.19
C PHE A 399 -8.17 -12.24 -3.11
N ILE A 400 -7.27 -13.22 -3.15
CA ILE A 400 -5.82 -13.04 -3.34
C ILE A 400 -5.44 -13.71 -4.64
N LEU A 401 -4.65 -13.03 -5.47
CA LEU A 401 -4.01 -13.60 -6.65
C LEU A 401 -2.55 -13.89 -6.33
N THR A 402 -2.05 -15.04 -6.78
CA THR A 402 -0.60 -15.28 -6.86
C THR A 402 -0.23 -15.74 -8.25
N GLY A 403 0.95 -15.33 -8.72
CA GLY A 403 1.61 -15.93 -9.88
C GLY A 403 2.75 -16.83 -9.43
N GLY A 404 3.06 -17.88 -10.20
CA GLY A 404 4.09 -18.85 -9.85
C GLY A 404 5.07 -19.19 -10.97
N GLN A 405 6.06 -20.01 -10.61
CA GLN A 405 6.99 -20.69 -11.52
C GLN A 405 6.36 -21.90 -12.23
N ASP A 406 5.10 -22.20 -11.94
CA ASP A 406 4.27 -23.20 -12.60
C ASP A 406 3.48 -22.63 -13.79
N ASP A 407 3.77 -21.38 -14.18
CA ASP A 407 3.09 -20.61 -15.24
C ASP A 407 1.63 -20.28 -14.95
N LEU A 408 1.16 -20.53 -13.73
CA LEU A 408 -0.23 -20.34 -13.32
C LEU A 408 -0.42 -19.05 -12.52
N ILE A 409 -1.60 -18.46 -12.68
CA ILE A 409 -2.14 -17.53 -11.70
C ILE A 409 -3.16 -18.29 -10.85
N THR A 410 -3.01 -18.27 -9.53
CA THR A 410 -3.93 -18.93 -8.61
C THR A 410 -4.78 -17.90 -7.87
N ILE A 411 -6.10 -18.14 -7.82
CA ILE A 411 -7.08 -17.32 -7.11
C ILE A 411 -7.42 -18.01 -5.79
N PHE A 412 -7.16 -17.35 -4.67
CA PHE A 412 -7.48 -17.84 -3.32
C PHE A 412 -8.60 -17.02 -2.72
N SER A 413 -9.47 -17.67 -1.96
CA SER A 413 -10.41 -17.00 -1.06
C SER A 413 -9.94 -17.27 0.38
N PRO A 414 -9.39 -16.27 1.10
CA PRO A 414 -8.97 -16.47 2.48
C PRO A 414 -10.16 -16.77 3.41
N TRP A 415 -11.38 -16.37 3.03
CA TRP A 415 -12.59 -16.58 3.82
C TRP A 415 -13.21 -17.97 3.65
N GLU A 416 -12.98 -18.60 2.49
CA GLU A 416 -13.35 -20.00 2.25
C GLU A 416 -12.18 -20.96 2.50
N GLN A 417 -11.02 -20.42 2.86
CA GLN A 417 -9.78 -21.15 3.13
C GLN A 417 -9.38 -22.14 2.04
N ARG A 418 -9.49 -21.73 0.77
CA ARG A 418 -9.18 -22.61 -0.36
C ARG A 418 -8.76 -21.88 -1.62
N VAL A 419 -8.14 -22.64 -2.51
CA VAL A 419 -7.97 -22.26 -3.92
C VAL A 419 -9.34 -22.33 -4.61
N ILE A 420 -9.73 -21.23 -5.24
CA ILE A 420 -11.00 -21.11 -5.97
C ILE A 420 -10.83 -21.46 -7.44
N ALA A 421 -9.74 -20.97 -8.06
CA ALA A 421 -9.48 -21.20 -9.46
C ALA A 421 -8.00 -21.06 -9.79
N ARG A 422 -7.60 -21.59 -10.95
CA ARG A 422 -6.32 -21.30 -11.60
C ARG A 422 -6.56 -20.70 -12.98
N CYS A 423 -5.68 -19.81 -13.39
CA CYS A 423 -5.74 -19.15 -14.67
C CYS A 423 -4.56 -19.63 -15.49
N GLN A 424 -4.88 -20.26 -16.62
CA GLN A 424 -3.90 -20.81 -17.57
C GLN A 424 -3.81 -19.86 -18.76
N GLY A 425 -2.61 -19.67 -19.31
CA GLY A 425 -2.42 -18.84 -20.51
C GLY A 425 -1.02 -18.25 -20.65
N HIS A 426 -0.27 -18.13 -19.55
CA HIS A 426 1.16 -17.81 -19.63
C HIS A 426 1.94 -19.04 -20.12
N SER A 427 3.02 -18.79 -20.86
CA SER A 427 3.94 -19.82 -21.38
C SER A 427 5.28 -19.85 -20.64
N SER A 428 5.36 -19.12 -19.53
CA SER A 428 6.53 -19.01 -18.66
C SER A 428 6.11 -18.35 -17.34
N PHE A 429 7.07 -18.17 -16.42
CA PHE A 429 6.83 -17.70 -15.07
C PHE A 429 6.05 -16.39 -15.04
N VAL A 430 5.05 -16.32 -14.18
CA VAL A 430 4.22 -15.12 -14.02
C VAL A 430 5.03 -14.09 -13.24
N SER A 431 5.37 -12.95 -13.83
CA SER A 431 6.22 -11.95 -13.17
C SER A 431 5.48 -10.91 -12.34
N ALA A 432 4.23 -10.60 -12.69
CA ALA A 432 3.41 -9.62 -11.99
C ALA A 432 1.92 -9.87 -12.18
N VAL A 433 1.15 -9.57 -11.13
CA VAL A 433 -0.32 -9.58 -11.14
C VAL A 433 -0.82 -8.27 -10.50
N ALA A 434 -1.92 -7.73 -11.02
CA ALA A 434 -2.56 -6.54 -10.47
C ALA A 434 -4.05 -6.54 -10.82
N PHE A 435 -4.90 -6.25 -9.83
CA PHE A 435 -6.32 -5.95 -10.07
C PHE A 435 -6.48 -4.59 -10.73
N ASP A 436 -7.51 -4.45 -11.56
CA ASP A 436 -7.99 -3.17 -12.04
C ASP A 436 -9.10 -2.67 -11.11
N ASP A 437 -8.73 -1.83 -10.14
CA ASP A 437 -9.64 -1.32 -9.12
C ASP A 437 -10.88 -0.63 -9.69
N LEU A 438 -10.77 0.00 -10.86
CA LEU A 438 -11.91 0.66 -11.53
C LEU A 438 -12.93 -0.33 -12.12
N ARG A 439 -12.54 -1.60 -12.28
CA ARG A 439 -13.34 -2.66 -12.90
C ARG A 439 -13.61 -3.83 -11.97
N CYS A 440 -13.43 -3.63 -10.67
CA CYS A 440 -13.81 -4.58 -9.65
C CYS A 440 -15.03 -4.04 -8.89
N ASP A 441 -16.19 -4.69 -9.04
CA ASP A 441 -17.47 -4.24 -8.47
C ASP A 441 -18.02 -5.20 -7.38
N GLY A 442 -17.19 -6.15 -6.93
CA GLY A 442 -17.63 -7.18 -5.99
C GLY A 442 -18.54 -8.25 -6.62
N ARG A 443 -18.66 -8.30 -7.94
CA ARG A 443 -19.29 -9.43 -8.67
C ARG A 443 -18.42 -9.90 -9.83
N THR A 444 -17.79 -8.94 -10.47
CA THR A 444 -16.85 -9.08 -11.57
C THR A 444 -15.52 -8.49 -11.14
N TYR A 445 -14.46 -9.13 -11.61
CA TYR A 445 -13.10 -8.75 -11.33
C TYR A 445 -12.30 -8.80 -12.60
N ARG A 446 -11.42 -7.82 -12.73
CA ARG A 446 -10.44 -7.74 -13.80
C ARG A 446 -9.05 -7.67 -13.19
N PHE A 447 -8.15 -8.47 -13.72
CA PHE A 447 -6.73 -8.39 -13.40
C PHE A 447 -5.91 -8.75 -14.64
N GLY A 448 -4.87 -7.96 -14.93
CA GLY A 448 -4.11 -8.10 -16.17
C GLY A 448 -5.01 -8.25 -17.40
N SER A 449 -4.94 -9.40 -18.08
CA SER A 449 -5.78 -9.75 -19.23
C SER A 449 -6.88 -10.78 -18.95
N TRP A 450 -7.23 -11.00 -17.68
CA TRP A 450 -8.29 -11.92 -17.24
C TRP A 450 -9.46 -11.17 -16.61
N ASP A 451 -10.66 -11.69 -16.85
CA ASP A 451 -11.88 -11.29 -16.17
C ASP A 451 -12.55 -12.55 -15.57
N PHE A 452 -13.15 -12.42 -14.39
CA PHE A 452 -13.99 -13.49 -13.82
C PHE A 452 -15.18 -12.92 -13.04
N SER A 453 -16.24 -13.72 -12.95
CA SER A 453 -17.34 -13.46 -12.04
C SER A 453 -17.26 -14.37 -10.82
N SER A 454 -17.39 -13.82 -9.61
CA SER A 454 -17.36 -14.59 -8.37
C SER A 454 -18.43 -15.69 -8.33
N GLY A 455 -19.60 -15.45 -8.94
CA GLY A 455 -20.69 -16.42 -9.04
C GLY A 455 -20.45 -17.55 -10.04
N ALA A 456 -19.53 -17.36 -11.00
CA ALA A 456 -19.18 -18.39 -11.98
C ALA A 456 -18.15 -19.39 -11.44
N LEU A 457 -17.26 -18.93 -10.55
CA LEU A 457 -16.19 -19.77 -9.98
C LEU A 457 -16.69 -20.90 -9.06
N HIS A 458 -17.91 -20.76 -8.52
CA HIS A 458 -18.51 -21.71 -7.58
C HIS A 458 -19.37 -22.80 -8.24
N ARG A 459 -19.47 -22.82 -9.57
CA ARG A 459 -20.28 -23.83 -10.26
C ARG A 459 -19.50 -25.14 -10.37
N PRO A 460 -19.98 -26.25 -9.78
CA PRO A 460 -19.33 -27.54 -9.91
C PRO A 460 -19.27 -27.94 -11.38
N LYS A 461 -18.12 -28.44 -11.85
CA LYS A 461 -18.04 -29.19 -13.10
C LYS A 461 -18.64 -30.59 -12.87
N PHE A 462 -19.96 -30.69 -12.73
CA PHE A 462 -20.64 -31.97 -12.92
C PHE A 462 -21.26 -32.03 -14.32
N GLN A 463 -20.87 -33.10 -15.00
CA GLN A 463 -21.17 -33.56 -16.36
C GLN A 463 -22.39 -32.92 -17.04
N ALA A 464 -22.14 -32.40 -18.24
CA ALA A 464 -23.17 -32.16 -19.24
C ALA A 464 -23.79 -33.51 -19.66
N HIS A 465 -24.96 -33.84 -19.11
CA HIS A 465 -26.06 -34.53 -19.80
C HIS A 465 -27.28 -34.56 -18.86
N HIS A 466 -28.17 -33.57 -19.00
CA HIS A 466 -29.62 -33.74 -19.16
C HIS A 466 -30.35 -32.39 -18.97
N GLN A 467 -31.17 -32.10 -19.97
CA GLN A 467 -32.32 -31.17 -20.04
C GLN A 467 -32.28 -29.85 -19.24
N ARG A 468 -32.41 -28.76 -20.02
CA ARG A 468 -32.78 -27.43 -19.55
C ARG A 468 -33.99 -27.49 -18.63
N VAL A 469 -33.78 -27.24 -17.34
CA VAL A 469 -34.78 -26.64 -16.48
C VAL A 469 -34.22 -25.31 -15.99
N SER A 470 -34.91 -24.24 -16.36
CA SER A 470 -34.63 -22.88 -15.94
C SER A 470 -34.87 -22.77 -14.44
N MET A 471 -33.81 -22.69 -13.65
CA MET A 471 -33.89 -22.28 -12.25
C MET A 471 -33.40 -20.84 -12.14
N SER A 472 -34.35 -19.98 -11.77
CA SER A 472 -34.17 -18.56 -11.48
C SER A 472 -33.02 -18.34 -10.48
N SER A 473 -32.12 -17.43 -10.83
CA SER A 473 -30.96 -17.05 -10.04
C SER A 473 -31.34 -16.11 -8.90
N THR A 474 -31.31 -16.60 -7.67
CA THR A 474 -31.28 -15.76 -6.46
C THR A 474 -30.34 -16.36 -5.42
N ILE A 475 -29.03 -16.20 -5.63
CA ILE A 475 -28.08 -16.10 -4.52
C ILE A 475 -27.31 -14.79 -4.73
N SER A 476 -27.97 -13.71 -4.34
CA SER A 476 -27.32 -12.45 -4.02
C SER A 476 -26.90 -12.53 -2.55
N LEU A 477 -25.62 -12.74 -2.27
CA LEU A 477 -25.08 -12.58 -0.92
C LEU A 477 -24.38 -11.22 -0.83
N ALA A 478 -25.20 -10.18 -0.78
CA ALA A 478 -24.84 -8.95 -0.12
C ALA A 478 -24.92 -9.22 1.40
N PHE A 479 -23.85 -8.92 2.12
CA PHE A 479 -23.76 -8.80 3.58
C PHE A 479 -24.45 -9.86 4.44
N ARG A 480 -23.64 -10.71 5.08
CA ARG A 480 -23.88 -11.07 6.49
C ARG A 480 -22.64 -10.72 7.30
N ARG A 481 -22.70 -9.56 7.95
CA ARG A 481 -22.10 -9.40 9.28
C ARG A 481 -22.95 -10.26 10.20
N ASP A 482 -22.52 -11.48 10.47
CA ASP A 482 -22.81 -12.09 11.76
C ASP A 482 -21.76 -13.14 12.11
N ARG A 483 -21.29 -13.08 13.37
CA ARG A 483 -20.40 -14.07 13.97
C ARG A 483 -21.27 -15.28 14.32
N SER A 484 -21.27 -16.33 13.50
CA SER A 484 -21.47 -17.74 13.91
C SER A 484 -21.88 -18.64 12.73
N ALA A 485 -21.33 -19.86 12.73
CA ALA A 485 -21.58 -20.99 11.82
C ALA A 485 -20.95 -20.86 10.41
N LEU A 486 -20.13 -21.80 9.92
CA LEU A 486 -20.37 -23.26 9.88
C LEU A 486 -19.05 -24.04 9.95
N HIS A 487 -18.87 -24.83 11.02
CA HIS A 487 -17.97 -26.00 11.02
C HIS A 487 -18.75 -27.18 10.41
N LEU A 488 -18.17 -27.89 9.46
CA LEU A 488 -18.61 -29.23 9.07
C LEU A 488 -17.45 -30.20 9.37
N PRO A 489 -17.69 -31.38 9.96
CA PRO A 489 -16.61 -32.27 10.37
C PRO A 489 -16.00 -33.00 9.17
N SER A 490 -14.67 -33.01 9.10
CA SER A 490 -13.90 -33.87 8.19
C SER A 490 -13.79 -35.27 8.81
N LEU A 491 -14.15 -36.31 8.06
CA LEU A 491 -13.84 -37.70 8.43
C LEU A 491 -12.34 -37.95 8.18
N GLY A 492 -11.54 -37.92 9.25
CA GLY A 492 -10.12 -38.31 9.21
C GLY A 492 -9.57 -38.48 10.63
N SER A 493 -8.95 -39.65 10.86
CA SER A 493 -8.27 -40.21 12.04
C SER A 493 -8.14 -39.39 13.35
N PRO A 494 -8.38 -40.01 14.53
CA PRO A 494 -8.26 -39.34 15.82
C PRO A 494 -6.81 -39.36 16.31
N ALA A 495 -6.06 -38.29 16.04
CA ALA A 495 -4.90 -37.86 16.83
C ALA A 495 -4.58 -36.40 16.45
N ASP A 496 -4.53 -35.51 17.44
CA ASP A 496 -4.30 -34.05 17.35
C ASP A 496 -5.52 -33.12 17.07
N GLU A 497 -6.68 -33.43 17.65
CA GLU A 497 -7.78 -32.46 17.78
C GLU A 497 -7.46 -31.38 18.85
N ASN A 498 -6.79 -30.27 18.47
CA ASN A 498 -7.07 -28.94 19.06
C ASN A 498 -6.37 -27.74 18.39
N SER A 499 -5.65 -27.90 17.29
CA SER A 499 -5.17 -26.75 16.50
C SER A 499 -5.78 -26.77 15.10
N PRO A 500 -6.39 -25.67 14.61
CA PRO A 500 -6.89 -25.62 13.25
C PRO A 500 -5.72 -25.86 12.28
N GLN A 501 -5.91 -26.74 11.31
CA GLN A 501 -4.92 -27.01 10.28
C GLN A 501 -4.74 -25.77 9.40
N ARG A 502 -3.65 -25.02 9.62
CA ARG A 502 -3.34 -23.76 8.92
C ARG A 502 -2.70 -23.98 7.55
N TYR A 503 -2.12 -25.16 7.33
CA TYR A 503 -1.44 -25.50 6.09
C TYR A 503 -2.36 -26.20 5.11
N HIS A 504 -2.50 -25.61 3.93
CA HIS A 504 -3.34 -26.05 2.84
C HIS A 504 -2.49 -26.53 1.68
N MET A 505 -2.59 -27.81 1.36
CA MET A 505 -1.95 -28.38 0.18
C MET A 505 -2.60 -27.89 -1.11
N ALA A 506 -1.82 -27.85 -2.19
CA ALA A 506 -2.35 -27.47 -3.49
C ALA A 506 -3.34 -28.55 -4.00
N PRO A 507 -4.61 -28.20 -4.30
CA PRO A 507 -5.57 -29.14 -4.85
C PRO A 507 -5.21 -29.57 -6.26
N SER A 508 -5.72 -30.72 -6.69
CA SER A 508 -5.47 -31.24 -8.03
C SER A 508 -6.08 -30.35 -9.11
N GLN A 509 -5.57 -30.41 -10.34
CA GLN A 509 -6.10 -29.56 -11.44
C GLN A 509 -7.56 -29.87 -11.77
N ASN A 510 -8.03 -31.09 -11.48
CA ASN A 510 -9.39 -31.53 -11.78
C ASN A 510 -10.43 -31.00 -10.78
N GLU A 511 -10.00 -30.62 -9.58
CA GLU A 511 -10.87 -30.15 -8.50
C GLU A 511 -11.23 -28.67 -8.59
N ILE A 512 -10.44 -27.90 -9.35
CA ILE A 512 -10.54 -26.45 -9.38
C ILE A 512 -11.09 -25.90 -10.69
N ALA A 513 -11.71 -24.72 -10.61
CA ALA A 513 -12.11 -23.98 -11.79
C ALA A 513 -10.87 -23.49 -12.57
N VAL A 514 -11.00 -23.41 -13.90
CA VAL A 514 -9.97 -22.85 -14.77
C VAL A 514 -10.52 -21.59 -15.43
N VAL A 515 -9.80 -20.48 -15.30
CA VAL A 515 -10.14 -19.20 -15.94
C VAL A 515 -9.24 -19.00 -17.15
N GLN A 516 -9.84 -18.71 -18.31
CA GLN A 516 -9.12 -18.44 -19.54
C GLN A 516 -8.87 -16.93 -19.69
N PRO A 517 -7.76 -16.52 -20.33
CA PRO A 517 -7.49 -15.11 -20.60
C PRO A 517 -8.54 -14.55 -21.55
N VAL A 518 -8.93 -13.30 -21.32
CA VAL A 518 -9.81 -12.55 -22.23
C VAL A 518 -9.03 -12.15 -23.49
N LEU A 519 -7.75 -11.83 -23.32
CA LEU A 519 -6.82 -11.59 -24.41
C LEU A 519 -5.42 -12.07 -24.03
N VAL A 520 -4.64 -12.45 -25.03
CA VAL A 520 -3.21 -12.66 -24.90
C VAL A 520 -2.55 -11.78 -25.95
N LYS A 521 -1.73 -10.83 -25.49
CA LYS A 521 -0.93 -10.00 -26.37
C LYS A 521 0.54 -10.19 -26.06
N HIS A 522 1.30 -10.56 -27.07
CA HIS A 522 2.74 -10.59 -27.01
C HIS A 522 3.24 -9.16 -27.19
N LEU A 523 4.04 -8.67 -26.23
CA LEU A 523 4.66 -7.36 -26.34
C LEU A 523 6.10 -7.55 -26.77
N GLU A 524 6.51 -6.90 -27.87
CA GLU A 524 7.91 -6.88 -28.26
C GLU A 524 8.79 -6.28 -27.15
N GLY A 525 9.89 -6.95 -26.84
CA GLY A 525 10.88 -6.51 -25.86
C GLY A 525 11.38 -7.63 -24.96
N ASP A 526 11.99 -7.22 -23.85
CA ASP A 526 12.45 -8.09 -22.78
C ASP A 526 11.30 -8.50 -21.86
N LEU A 527 11.54 -9.47 -20.96
CA LEU A 527 10.56 -9.99 -20.00
C LEU A 527 9.84 -8.88 -19.24
N LEU A 528 8.51 -8.95 -19.17
CA LEU A 528 7.72 -8.04 -18.35
C LEU A 528 8.06 -8.22 -16.87
N ALA A 529 8.18 -7.13 -16.14
CA ALA A 529 8.56 -7.09 -14.72
C ALA A 529 7.48 -6.49 -13.82
N ALA A 530 6.66 -5.57 -14.34
CA ALA A 530 5.54 -5.01 -13.59
C ALA A 530 4.36 -4.65 -14.50
N ILE A 531 3.17 -4.73 -13.91
CA ILE A 531 1.91 -4.27 -14.47
C ILE A 531 1.19 -3.46 -13.40
N THR A 532 0.63 -2.30 -13.75
CA THR A 532 -0.07 -1.44 -12.79
C THR A 532 -1.21 -0.71 -13.48
N PHE A 533 -2.40 -0.78 -12.90
CA PHE A 533 -3.56 -0.02 -13.35
C PHE A 533 -3.57 1.34 -12.66
N VAL A 534 -3.70 2.41 -13.44
CA VAL A 534 -3.96 3.77 -12.94
C VAL A 534 -5.29 4.27 -13.53
N PRO A 535 -5.92 5.33 -13.00
CA PRO A 535 -7.27 5.72 -13.41
C PRO A 535 -7.44 5.98 -14.91
N GLN A 536 -6.39 6.49 -15.58
CA GLN A 536 -6.45 6.87 -16.99
C GLN A 536 -5.68 5.92 -17.92
N ALA A 537 -4.90 4.98 -17.37
CA ALA A 537 -4.00 4.15 -18.15
C ALA A 537 -3.69 2.81 -17.47
N LEU A 538 -3.06 1.92 -18.23
CA LEU A 538 -2.34 0.75 -17.77
C LEU A 538 -0.84 1.02 -17.98
N LEU A 539 -0.01 0.68 -17.01
CA LEU A 539 1.45 0.77 -17.10
C LEU A 539 2.04 -0.63 -17.14
N THR A 540 3.01 -0.83 -18.02
CA THR A 540 3.81 -2.06 -18.08
C THR A 540 5.29 -1.71 -18.11
N SER A 541 6.12 -2.39 -17.33
CA SER A 541 7.58 -2.32 -17.45
C SER A 541 8.19 -3.66 -17.84
N THR A 542 9.31 -3.62 -18.54
CA THR A 542 10.20 -4.78 -18.72
C THR A 542 11.30 -4.81 -17.67
N LYS A 543 11.97 -5.95 -17.52
CA LYS A 543 13.12 -6.13 -16.62
C LYS A 543 14.26 -5.14 -16.91
N ASN A 544 14.46 -4.78 -18.18
CA ASN A 544 15.42 -3.77 -18.62
C ASN A 544 14.93 -2.31 -18.50
N GLY A 545 13.74 -2.09 -17.92
CA GLY A 545 13.22 -0.76 -17.63
C GLY A 545 12.57 -0.05 -18.81
N HIS A 546 12.12 -0.77 -19.85
CA HIS A 546 11.25 -0.18 -20.86
C HIS A 546 9.86 -0.03 -20.27
N ILE A 547 9.34 1.20 -20.20
CA ILE A 547 8.03 1.49 -19.61
C ILE A 547 7.09 1.98 -20.71
N LYS A 548 5.91 1.34 -20.82
CA LYS A 548 4.85 1.73 -21.74
C LYS A 548 3.61 2.17 -20.95
N LEU A 549 3.06 3.31 -21.35
CA LEU A 549 1.78 3.86 -20.85
C LEU A 549 0.68 3.61 -21.88
N TRP A 550 -0.26 2.75 -21.52
CA TRP A 550 -1.40 2.34 -22.35
C TRP A 550 -2.63 3.11 -21.90
N VAL A 551 -3.05 4.13 -22.65
CA VAL A 551 -4.23 4.91 -22.28
C VAL A 551 -5.48 4.06 -22.42
N ARG A 552 -6.34 4.13 -21.42
CA ARG A 552 -7.63 3.44 -21.39
C ARG A 552 -8.54 3.97 -22.50
N PRO A 553 -9.45 3.14 -23.04
CA PRO A 553 -10.49 3.63 -23.93
C PRO A 553 -11.30 4.73 -23.23
N LEU A 554 -11.57 5.83 -23.93
CA LEU A 554 -12.44 6.88 -23.40
C LEU A 554 -13.77 6.25 -23.00
N ALA A 555 -14.18 6.43 -21.74
CA ALA A 555 -15.49 5.98 -21.29
C ALA A 555 -16.54 6.56 -22.25
N SER A 556 -17.22 5.69 -23.00
CA SER A 556 -18.39 6.09 -23.78
C SER A 556 -19.29 6.86 -22.82
N LYS A 557 -19.50 8.17 -23.06
CA LYS A 557 -20.48 8.96 -22.31
C LYS A 557 -21.74 8.11 -22.26
N SER A 558 -22.19 7.77 -21.05
CA SER A 558 -23.48 7.12 -20.86
C SER A 558 -24.48 7.90 -21.72
N ARG A 559 -25.06 7.20 -22.70
CA ARG A 559 -26.07 7.75 -23.59
C ARG A 559 -27.18 8.20 -22.66
N ASN A 560 -27.23 9.52 -22.39
CA ASN A 560 -28.24 10.14 -21.54
C ASN A 560 -29.55 9.46 -21.83
N THR A 561 -30.11 8.84 -20.80
CA THR A 561 -31.50 8.43 -20.78
C THR A 561 -32.29 9.62 -21.30
N ARG A 562 -32.84 9.49 -22.52
CA ARG A 562 -33.85 10.41 -23.03
C ARG A 562 -34.96 10.38 -21.99
N THR A 563 -34.95 11.35 -21.10
CA THR A 563 -36.11 11.73 -20.33
C THR A 563 -37.20 12.04 -21.36
N HIS A 564 -38.14 11.11 -21.51
CA HIS A 564 -39.39 11.39 -22.18
C HIS A 564 -40.12 12.42 -21.31
N ASN A 565 -39.89 13.70 -21.61
CA ASN A 565 -40.81 14.76 -21.26
C ASN A 565 -42.10 14.51 -22.05
N ARG A 566 -43.06 13.83 -21.42
CA ARG A 566 -44.48 14.02 -21.76
C ARG A 566 -44.87 15.43 -21.30
N GLY A 567 -44.58 16.41 -22.13
CA GLY A 567 -45.24 17.70 -22.08
C GLY A 567 -46.61 17.55 -22.73
N GLN A 568 -47.66 17.60 -21.92
CA GLN A 568 -48.99 17.97 -22.39
C GLN A 568 -48.90 19.39 -22.95
N SER A 569 -49.16 19.52 -24.25
CA SER A 569 -49.65 20.77 -24.82
C SER A 569 -50.70 20.41 -25.86
N GLN A 570 -51.96 20.51 -25.45
CA GLN A 570 -53.07 20.82 -26.34
C GLN A 570 -52.69 22.08 -27.13
N ALA A 571 -52.73 21.98 -28.46
CA ALA A 571 -52.88 23.13 -29.32
C ALA A 571 -53.67 22.68 -30.54
N ASP A 572 -54.69 23.48 -30.82
CA ASP A 572 -55.83 23.22 -31.67
C ASP A 572 -55.49 22.99 -33.13
N VAL A 573 -56.31 22.12 -33.72
CA VAL A 573 -56.48 21.96 -35.17
C VAL A 573 -57.41 23.08 -35.63
N HIS A 574 -56.88 24.03 -36.40
CA HIS A 574 -57.65 24.75 -37.41
C HIS A 574 -56.79 24.96 -38.66
N GLY A 575 -57.30 24.50 -39.81
CA GLY A 575 -56.74 24.73 -41.14
C GLY A 575 -56.73 26.22 -41.51
N ILE A 576 -56.13 26.63 -42.63
CA ILE A 576 -56.67 26.41 -43.98
C ILE A 576 -55.60 26.84 -45.03
N LEU A 577 -55.69 26.23 -46.20
CA LEU A 577 -55.18 26.64 -47.51
C LEU A 577 -55.21 28.17 -47.77
N ASN A 578 -54.05 28.80 -47.91
CA ASN A 578 -53.58 29.60 -49.06
C ASN A 578 -52.33 30.41 -48.68
#